data_AF-A0A920NR82-F1
#
_entry.id   AF-A0A920NR82-F1
#
_cell.length_a   1.000
_cell.length_b   1.000
_cell.length_c   1.000
_cell.angle_alpha   90.00
_cell.angle_beta   90.00
_cell.angle_gamma   90.00
#
_symmetry.space_group_name_H-M   'P 1'
#
loop_
_entity.id
_entity.type
_entity.pdbx_description
1 polymer ?
#
loop_
_entity_poly.entity_id
_entity_poly.type
_entity_poly.pdbx_seq_one_letter_code
_entity_poly.pdbx_strand_id
1 'polypeptide(L)'
;MIGGVVNFIANNDVILAFYISHDEDYQEYRPINLLFYEIFRWAISNNYSVFDFGIFTVNEEPNMGLAKFKEKFGTSGIFRDTLDYHF
;
A
#
# COMPACT_ATOMS: atom_id res chain seq x y z
N MET A 1 6.18 19.36 4.38
CA MET A 1 5.27 18.21 4.54
C MET A 1 6.16 16.99 4.70
N ILE A 2 6.07 16.24 5.81
CA ILE A 2 7.01 15.15 6.11
C ILE A 2 6.57 13.77 5.55
N GLY A 3 5.35 13.70 5.02
CA GLY A 3 4.85 12.55 4.27
C GLY A 3 3.41 12.72 3.81
N GLY A 4 3.01 11.89 2.87
CA GLY A 4 1.68 11.90 2.27
C GLY A 4 1.39 10.62 1.49
N VAL A 5 0.12 10.22 1.48
CA VAL A 5 -0.38 9.09 0.71
C VAL A 5 -1.58 9.54 -0.11
N VAL A 6 -1.59 9.24 -1.41
CA VAL A 6 -2.75 9.38 -2.28
C VAL A 6 -3.41 8.02 -2.42
N ASN A 7 -4.66 7.94 -1.93
CA ASN A 7 -5.48 6.75 -2.03
C ASN A 7 -6.56 6.94 -3.11
N PHE A 8 -6.83 5.88 -3.86
CA PHE A 8 -7.95 5.81 -4.80
C PHE A 8 -9.00 4.84 -4.27
N ILE A 9 -10.25 5.30 -4.21
CA ILE A 9 -11.40 4.40 -4.01
C ILE A 9 -11.69 3.77 -5.37
N ALA A 10 -11.30 2.51 -5.55
CA ALA A 10 -11.46 1.82 -6.83
C ALA A 10 -12.90 1.36 -7.06
N ASN A 11 -13.60 0.99 -5.98
CA ASN A 11 -15.00 0.62 -5.96
C ASN A 11 -15.55 0.73 -4.52
N ASN A 12 -16.72 0.16 -4.24
CA ASN A 12 -17.36 0.24 -2.93
C ASN A 12 -16.60 -0.49 -1.82
N ASP A 13 -15.69 -1.40 -2.16
CA ASP A 13 -15.02 -2.31 -1.23
C ASP A 13 -13.50 -2.06 -1.12
N VAL A 14 -12.90 -1.52 -2.19
CA VAL A 14 -11.44 -1.51 -2.39
C VAL A 14 -10.87 -0.10 -2.39
N ILE A 15 -9.85 0.12 -1.54
CA ILE A 15 -8.97 1.29 -1.57
C ILE A 15 -7.59 0.88 -2.08
N LEU A 16 -7.00 1.68 -2.97
CA LEU A 16 -5.64 1.50 -3.49
C LEU A 16 -4.72 2.60 -2.95
N ALA A 17 -3.59 2.24 -2.34
CA ALA A 17 -2.52 3.18 -2.04
C ALA A 17 -1.58 3.31 -3.24
N PHE A 18 -1.62 4.43 -3.96
CA PHE A 18 -0.93 4.55 -5.25
C PHE A 18 0.32 5.43 -5.19
N TYR A 19 0.23 6.60 -4.54
CA TYR A 19 1.39 7.47 -4.33
C TYR A 19 1.70 7.56 -2.85
N ILE A 20 2.90 7.13 -2.45
CA ILE A 20 3.38 7.16 -1.08
C ILE A 20 4.68 7.98 -1.10
N SER A 21 4.74 9.02 -0.28
CA SER A 21 5.91 9.90 -0.18
C SER A 21 6.20 10.23 1.27
N HIS A 22 7.48 10.33 1.61
CA HIS A 22 7.92 10.84 2.90
C HIS A 22 9.24 11.59 2.73
N ASP A 23 9.50 12.46 3.69
CA ASP A 23 10.75 13.19 3.82
C ASP A 23 11.73 12.33 4.63
N GLU A 24 12.87 11.97 4.02
CA GLU A 24 13.86 11.09 4.63
C GLU A 24 14.50 11.70 5.88
N ASP A 25 14.63 13.04 5.92
CA ASP A 25 15.16 13.78 7.08
C ASP A 25 14.30 13.56 8.35
N TYR A 26 13.05 13.13 8.18
CA TYR A 26 12.07 12.90 9.26
C TYR A 26 11.68 11.42 9.39
N GLN A 27 12.43 10.49 8.79
CA GLN A 27 12.09 9.06 8.78
C GLN A 27 11.96 8.46 10.19
N GLU A 28 12.72 8.96 11.16
CA GLU A 28 12.69 8.51 12.56
C GLU A 28 11.32 8.67 13.24
N TYR A 29 10.53 9.66 12.80
CA TYR A 29 9.17 9.89 13.30
C TYR A 29 8.14 8.93 12.71
N ARG A 30 8.53 8.08 11.76
CA ARG A 30 7.67 7.08 11.11
C ARG A 30 6.35 7.68 10.55
N PRO A 31 6.38 8.80 9.80
CA PRO A 31 5.16 9.49 9.37
C PRO A 31 4.24 8.60 8.54
N ILE A 32 4.81 7.72 7.71
CA ILE A 32 4.05 6.77 6.89
C ILE A 32 3.26 5.78 7.75
N ASN A 33 3.81 5.30 8.87
CA ASN A 33 3.10 4.37 9.76
C ASN A 33 1.87 5.03 10.39
N LEU A 34 1.99 6.29 10.80
CA LEU A 34 0.86 7.07 11.32
C LEU A 34 -0.19 7.31 10.24
N LEU A 35 0.23 7.67 9.02
CA LEU A 35 -0.69 7.87 7.90
C LEU A 35 -1.50 6.61 7.60
N PHE A 36 -0.86 5.44 7.51
CA PHE A 36 -1.59 4.19 7.28
C PHE A 36 -2.52 3.82 8.44
N TYR A 37 -2.12 4.06 9.69
CA TYR A 37 -3.02 3.89 10.83
C TYR A 37 -4.30 4.71 10.70
N GLU A 38 -4.19 6.00 10.36
CA GLU A 38 -5.36 6.88 10.19
C GLU A 38 -6.17 6.52 8.93
N ILE A 39 -5.52 6.15 7.84
CA ILE A 39 -6.18 5.66 6.62
C ILE A 39 -7.02 4.42 6.91
N PHE A 40 -6.48 3.46 7.67
CA PHE A 40 -7.22 2.24 8.01
C PHE A 40 -8.39 2.53 8.94
N ARG A 41 -8.20 3.39 9.95
CA ARG A 41 -9.31 3.81 10.80
C ARG A 41 -10.45 4.43 10.00
N TRP A 42 -10.11 5.29 9.04
CA TRP A 42 -11.08 5.88 8.13
C TRP A 42 -11.70 4.84 7.18
N ALA A 43 -10.91 3.92 6.63
CA ALA A 43 -11.41 2.88 5.73
C ALA A 43 -12.43 1.97 6.43
N ILE A 44 -12.12 1.54 7.66
CA ILE A 44 -12.98 0.71 8.51
C ILE A 44 -14.27 1.45 8.84
N SER A 45 -14.20 2.74 9.19
CA SER A 45 -15.41 3.52 9.51
C SER A 45 -16.32 3.77 8.29
N ASN A 46 -15.77 3.65 7.08
CA ASN A 46 -16.51 3.77 5.82
C ASN A 46 -16.87 2.41 5.21
N ASN A 47 -16.67 1.30 5.94
CA ASN A 47 -17.00 -0.07 5.53
C ASN A 47 -16.25 -0.59 4.29
N TYR A 48 -15.07 -0.07 3.99
CA TYR A 48 -14.20 -0.69 2.99
C TYR A 48 -13.62 -1.99 3.55
N SER A 49 -13.59 -3.03 2.72
CA SER A 49 -13.21 -4.38 3.11
C SER A 49 -11.80 -4.77 2.66
N VAL A 50 -11.26 -4.11 1.64
CA VAL A 50 -9.96 -4.41 1.04
C VAL A 50 -9.10 -3.16 0.92
N PHE A 51 -7.85 -3.28 1.34
CA PHE A 51 -6.82 -2.28 1.13
C PHE A 51 -5.67 -2.87 0.32
N ASP A 52 -5.43 -2.34 -0.87
CA ASP A 52 -4.38 -2.78 -1.77
C ASP A 52 -3.19 -1.82 -1.70
N PHE A 53 -2.03 -2.35 -1.29
CA PHE A 53 -0.77 -1.62 -1.23
C PHE A 53 0.01 -1.63 -2.56
N GLY A 54 -0.51 -2.29 -3.60
CA GLY A 54 0.16 -2.50 -4.87
C GLY A 54 1.33 -3.48 -4.81
N ILE A 55 2.07 -3.58 -5.91
CA ILE A 55 3.21 -4.48 -6.08
C ILE A 55 4.37 -4.13 -5.15
N PHE A 56 5.19 -5.13 -4.81
CA PHE A 56 6.46 -4.93 -4.10
C PHE A 56 7.67 -5.30 -4.96
N THR A 57 7.50 -5.40 -6.27
CA THR A 57 8.57 -5.67 -7.22
C THR A 57 9.13 -4.37 -7.82
N VAL A 58 10.42 -4.37 -8.13
CA VAL A 58 11.12 -3.29 -8.86
C VAL A 58 11.89 -3.97 -9.98
N ASN A 59 11.60 -3.62 -11.24
CA ASN A 59 12.12 -4.33 -12.41
C ASN A 59 11.87 -5.85 -12.30
N GLU A 60 10.66 -6.24 -11.91
CA GLU A 60 10.22 -7.64 -11.70
C GLU A 60 10.91 -8.38 -10.55
N GLU A 61 11.93 -7.79 -9.93
CA GLU A 61 12.61 -8.36 -8.77
C GLU A 61 11.93 -7.98 -7.45
N PRO A 62 11.71 -8.93 -6.51
CA PRO A 62 11.12 -8.63 -5.21
C PRO A 62 11.95 -7.65 -4.36
N ASN A 63 11.36 -6.52 -3.98
CA ASN A 63 11.91 -5.66 -2.94
C ASN A 63 11.44 -6.14 -1.56
N MET A 64 12.27 -6.95 -0.91
CA MET A 64 11.95 -7.54 0.40
C MET A 64 11.78 -6.51 1.52
N GLY A 65 12.42 -5.34 1.42
CA GLY A 65 12.22 -4.25 2.39
C GLY A 65 10.80 -3.67 2.28
N LEU A 66 10.36 -3.44 1.05
CA LEU A 66 9.00 -2.99 0.74
C LEU A 66 7.94 -4.04 1.10
N ALA A 67 8.20 -5.32 0.83
CA ALA A 67 7.33 -6.42 1.23
C ALA A 67 7.15 -6.45 2.76
N LYS A 68 8.26 -6.49 3.52
CA LYS A 68 8.24 -6.46 4.99
C LYS A 68 7.57 -5.21 5.56
N PHE A 69 7.69 -4.07 4.88
CA PHE A 69 7.01 -2.85 5.29
C PHE A 69 5.48 -3.03 5.21
N LYS A 70 4.97 -3.59 4.11
CA LYS A 70 3.53 -3.85 3.92
C LYS A 70 3.01 -4.90 4.90
N GLU A 71 3.74 -6.00 5.07
CA GLU A 71 3.36 -7.11 5.96
C GLU A 71 3.21 -6.69 7.43
N LYS A 72 3.89 -5.63 7.89
CA LYS A 72 3.71 -5.08 9.25
C LYS A 72 2.30 -4.59 9.54
N PHE A 73 1.50 -4.34 8.49
CA PHE A 73 0.10 -3.95 8.61
C PHE A 73 -0.87 -5.13 8.48
N GLY A 74 -0.37 -6.38 8.47
CA GLY A 74 -1.18 -7.59 8.36
C GLY A 74 -1.54 -7.97 6.92
N THR A 75 -0.89 -7.36 5.92
CA THR A 75 -1.09 -7.71 4.51
C THR A 75 -0.49 -9.07 4.19
N SER A 76 -1.09 -9.78 3.25
CA SER A 76 -0.50 -11.00 2.66
C SER A 76 -0.10 -10.74 1.21
N GLY A 77 1.05 -11.28 0.79
CA GLY A 77 1.45 -11.28 -0.61
C GLY A 77 0.55 -12.23 -1.42
N ILE A 78 0.03 -11.75 -2.55
CA ILE A 78 -0.74 -12.55 -3.49
C ILE A 78 0.05 -12.62 -4.80
N PHE A 79 0.22 -13.83 -5.34
CA PHE A 79 0.82 -14.00 -6.66
C PHE A 79 -0.18 -13.56 -7.72
N ARG A 80 0.26 -12.68 -8.63
CA ARG A 80 -0.60 -12.18 -9.71
C ARG A 80 -0.38 -13.04 -10.96
N ASP A 81 -1.28 -13.98 -11.18
CA ASP A 81 -1.32 -14.71 -12.45
C ASP A 81 -1.68 -13.74 -13.58
N THR A 82 -0.87 -13.75 -14.65
CA THR A 82 -1.15 -13.01 -15.88
C THR A 82 -1.52 -14.03 -16.95
N LEU A 83 -2.70 -13.88 -17.52
CA LEU A 83 -3.15 -14.70 -18.64
C LEU A 83 -2.60 -14.09 -19.93
N ASP A 84 -1.69 -14.81 -20.59
CA ASP A 84 -1.14 -14.43 -21.88
C ASP A 84 -1.72 -15.32 -22.99
N TYR A 85 -2.20 -14.70 -24.06
CA TYR A 85 -2.75 -15.39 -25.23
C TYR A 85 -1.89 -15.07 -26.44
N HIS A 86 -1.34 -16.11 -27.07
CA HIS A 86 -0.65 -16.00 -28.35
C HIS A 86 -1.62 -16.39 -29.48
N PHE A 87 -1.83 -15.47 -30.43
CA PHE A 87 -2.60 -15.69 -31.67
C PHE A 87 -1.69 -16.11 -32.81
#